data_AF-A0A7Z9PQM0-F1
#
_entry.id   AF-A0A7Z9PQM0-F1
#
_cell.length_a   1.000
_cell.length_b   1.000
_cell.length_c   1.000
_cell.angle_alpha   90.00
_cell.angle_beta   90.00
_cell.angle_gamma   90.00
#
_symmetry.space_group_name_H-M   'P 1'
#
loop_
_entity.id
_entity.type
_entity.pdbx_description
1 polymer ?
#
loop_
_entity_poly.entity_id
_entity_poly.type
_entity_poly.pdbx_seq_one_letter_code
_entity_poly.pdbx_strand_id
1 'polypeptide(L)' 'MSIFMQGSHRLVDDGGETIVILQADGDVDLNKFVQKKVKVSGTVESTVEAGGKILNVSAVEAL' A
#
# COMPACT_ATOMS: atom_id res chain seq x y z
N MET A 1 -2.98 -20.81 -15.49
CA MET A 1 -2.58 -19.39 -15.38
C MET A 1 -2.86 -18.98 -13.95
N SER A 2 -1.84 -18.85 -13.11
CA SER A 2 -2.01 -18.42 -11.72
C SER A 2 -1.88 -16.90 -11.70
N ILE A 3 -2.97 -16.20 -11.39
CA ILE A 3 -2.95 -14.75 -11.19
C ILE A 3 -2.46 -14.53 -9.75
N PHE A 4 -1.28 -13.93 -9.58
CA PHE A 4 -0.75 -13.57 -8.27
C PHE A 4 -1.13 -12.11 -8.00
N MET A 5 -2.26 -11.88 -7.31
CA MET A 5 -2.62 -10.53 -6.87
C MET A 5 -1.78 -10.18 -5.63
N GLN A 6 -0.90 -9.18 -5.76
CA GLN A 6 -0.12 -8.63 -4.64
C GLN A 6 -0.70 -7.30 -4.14
N GLY A 7 -0.74 -7.14 -2.82
CA GLY A 7 -1.26 -5.95 -2.14
C GLY A 7 -2.77 -5.95 -1.94
N SER A 8 -3.21 -5.25 -0.89
CA SER A 8 -4.61 -5.19 -0.48
C SER A 8 -5.20 -3.79 -0.58
N HIS A 9 -4.36 -2.76 -0.57
CA HIS A 9 -4.78 -1.35 -0.56
C HIS A 9 -3.95 -0.53 -1.54
N ARG A 10 -4.40 0.69 -1.83
CA ARG A 10 -3.71 1.65 -2.70
C ARG A 10 -3.53 2.95 -1.96
N LEU A 11 -2.31 3.49 -1.97
CA LEU A 11 -2.07 4.87 -1.61
C LEU A 11 -2.34 5.72 -2.86
N VAL A 12 -3.18 6.74 -2.70
CA VAL A 12 -3.53 7.67 -3.77
C VAL A 12 -3.10 9.09 -3.40
N ASP A 13 -2.83 9.91 -4.40
CA ASP A 13 -2.63 11.34 -4.21
C ASP A 13 -3.96 12.09 -4.06
N ASP A 14 -3.89 13.42 -3.88
CA ASP A 14 -5.07 14.28 -3.75
C ASP A 14 -5.92 14.32 -5.05
N GLY A 15 -5.38 13.88 -6.19
CA GLY A 15 -6.08 13.73 -7.47
C GLY A 15 -6.70 12.35 -7.69
N GLY A 16 -6.49 11.40 -6.77
CA GLY A 16 -6.95 10.02 -6.89
C GLY A 16 -6.05 9.12 -7.74
N GLU A 17 -4.89 9.61 -8.17
CA GLU A 17 -3.90 8.80 -8.89
C GLU A 17 -3.22 7.83 -7.91
N THR A 18 -3.07 6.56 -8.32
CA THR A 18 -2.39 5.56 -7.48
C THR A 18 -0.89 5.84 -7.44
N ILE A 19 -0.37 6.18 -6.27
CA ILE A 19 1.06 6.37 -6.03
C ILE A 19 1.74 5.01 -5.87
N VAL A 20 1.21 4.14 -5.01
CA VAL A 20 1.83 2.85 -4.68
C VAL A 20 0.80 1.86 -4.12
N ILE A 21 1.03 0.57 -4.37
CA ILE A 21 0.26 -0.51 -3.76
C ILE A 21 0.75 -0.73 -2.33
N LEU A 22 -0.18 -0.89 -1.39
CA LEU A 22 0.10 -1.14 0.00
C LEU A 22 -0.22 -2.58 0.36
N GLN A 23 0.67 -3.17 1.15
CA GLN A 23 0.47 -4.45 1.82
C GLN A 23 0.71 -4.25 3.30
N ALA A 24 -0.20 -4.72 4.13
CA ALA A 24 0.00 -4.72 5.57
C ALA A 24 1.05 -5.78 5.94
N ASP A 25 2.00 -5.42 6.80
CA ASP A 25 2.82 -6.39 7.51
C ASP A 25 2.30 -6.51 8.96
N GLY A 26 2.14 -7.74 9.44
CA GLY A 26 1.65 -8.04 10.79
C GLY A 26 0.28 -7.43 11.15
N ASP A 27 0.22 -6.68 12.25
CA ASP A 27 -1.00 -6.18 12.91
C ASP A 27 -1.56 -4.85 12.35
N VAL A 28 -1.01 -4.33 11.24
CA VAL A 28 -1.49 -3.07 10.66
C VAL A 28 -2.84 -3.27 9.95
N ASP A 29 -3.90 -2.74 10.54
CA ASP A 29 -5.22 -2.72 9.91
C ASP A 29 -5.41 -1.48 9.00
N LEU A 30 -5.06 -1.65 7.72
CA LEU A 30 -5.19 -0.61 6.70
C LEU A 30 -6.64 -0.16 6.44
N ASN A 31 -7.64 -1.00 6.75
CA ASN A 31 -9.05 -0.64 6.53
C ASN A 31 -9.48 0.56 7.37
N LYS A 32 -8.88 0.74 8.56
CA LYS A 32 -9.17 1.87 9.46
C LYS A 32 -8.78 3.23 8.88
N PHE A 33 -7.97 3.23 7.82
CA PHE A 33 -7.37 4.41 7.21
C PHE A 33 -7.87 4.67 5.79
N VAL A 34 -8.82 3.86 5.29
CA VAL A 34 -9.45 4.09 3.98
C VAL A 34 -10.08 5.48 3.93
N GLN A 35 -9.84 6.20 2.83
CA GLN A 35 -10.30 7.58 2.59
C GLN A 35 -9.83 8.61 3.64
N LYS A 36 -8.78 8.31 4.41
CA LYS A 36 -8.15 9.26 5.33
C LYS A 36 -6.83 9.76 4.76
N LYS A 37 -6.49 11.01 5.09
CA LYS A 37 -5.13 11.50 4.91
C LYS A 37 -4.24 10.91 5.99
N VAL A 38 -3.24 10.16 5.55
CA VAL A 38 -2.32 9.45 6.43
C VAL A 38 -0.90 9.55 5.90
N LYS A 39 0.04 9.38 6.80
CA LYS A 39 1.44 9.10 6.48
C LYS A 39 1.71 7.62 6.72
N VAL A 40 2.22 6.94 5.71
CA VAL A 40 2.57 5.52 5.78
C VAL A 40 4.08 5.35 5.75
N SER A 41 4.60 4.42 6.56
CA SER A 41 6.02 4.06 6.60
C SER A 41 6.18 2.55 6.44
N GLY A 42 7.27 2.13 5.80
CA GLY A 42 7.44 0.73 5.43
C GLY A 42 8.63 0.47 4.51
N THR A 43 8.73 -0.77 4.03
CA THR A 43 9.77 -1.19 3.09
C THR A 43 9.19 -1.34 1.70
N VAL A 44 9.85 -0.75 0.70
CA VAL A 44 9.43 -0.87 -0.70
C VAL A 44 10.08 -2.11 -1.32
N GLU A 45 9.25 -2.99 -1.88
CA GLU A 45 9.68 -4.16 -2.62
C GLU A 45 9.24 -4.07 -4.08
N SER A 46 10.01 -4.69 -4.97
CA SER A 46 9.67 -4.76 -6.40
C SER A 46 8.74 -5.95 -6.63
N THR A 47 7.64 -5.75 -7.36
CA THR A 47 6.73 -6.83 -7.74
C THR A 47 7.27 -7.58 -8.94
N VAL A 48 6.86 -8.85 -9.07
CA VAL A 48 7.24 -9.71 -10.20
C VAL A 48 6.65 -9.23 -11.54
N GLU A 49 5.54 -8.51 -11.47
CA GLU A 49 4.86 -7.91 -12.62
C GLU A 49 5.49 -6.54 -12.95
N ALA A 50 6.26 -6.48 -14.04
CA ALA A 50 6.63 -5.29 -14.80
C ALA A 50 7.12 -4.05 -14.01
N GLY A 51 7.97 -4.23 -13.00
CA GLY A 51 8.60 -3.11 -12.29
C GLY A 51 7.65 -2.32 -11.39
N GLY A 52 6.49 -2.88 -11.06
CA GLY A 52 5.62 -2.38 -10.02
C GLY A 52 6.33 -2.36 -8.67
N LYS A 53 5.86 -1.49 -7.78
CA LYS A 53 6.38 -1.36 -6.42
C LYS A 53 5.25 -1.58 -5.42
N ILE A 54 5.54 -2.35 -4.40
CA ILE A 54 4.66 -2.56 -3.25
C ILE A 54 5.34 -2.02 -2.01
N LEU A 55 4.59 -1.32 -1.17
CA LEU A 55 5.06 -0.88 0.14
C LEU A 55 4.48 -1.83 1.18
N ASN A 56 5.36 -2.60 1.84
CA ASN A 56 5.02 -3.33 3.06
C ASN A 56 4.96 -2.32 4.21
N VAL A 57 3.74 -2.03 4.65
CA VAL A 57 3.45 -1.02 5.64
C VAL A 57 3.73 -1.58 7.04
N SER A 58 4.64 -0.91 7.75
CA SER A 58 4.98 -1.22 9.14
C SER A 58 4.33 -0.24 10.13
N ALA A 59 3.97 0.97 9.67
CA ALA A 59 3.29 1.97 10.50
C ALA A 59 2.43 2.92 9.67
N VAL A 60 1.33 3.38 10.27
CA VAL A 60 0.42 4.40 9.70
C VAL A 60 0.14 5.46 10.76
N GLU A 61 0.34 6.72 10.40
CA GLU A 61 0.07 7.89 11.24
C GLU A 61 -1.03 8.74 10.59
N ALA A 62 -2.00 9.20 11.37
CA ALA A 62 -3.00 10.15 10.89
C ALA A 62 -2.39 11.55 10.80
N LEU A 63 -2.77 12.30 9.76
CA LEU A 63 -2.38 13.71 9.55
C LEU A 63 -3.48 14.66 10.02
#